data_AF-A0A9Q1CEJ2-F1
#
_entry.id   AF-A0A9Q1CEJ2-F1
#
_cell.length_a   1.000
_cell.length_b   1.000
_cell.length_c   1.000
_cell.angle_alpha   90.00
_cell.angle_beta   90.00
_cell.angle_gamma   90.00
#
_symmetry.space_group_name_H-M   'P 1'
#
loop_
_entity.id
_entity.type
_entity.pdbx_description
1 polymer ?
#
loop_
_entity_poly.entity_id
_entity_poly.type
_entity_poly.pdbx_seq_one_letter_code
_entity_poly.pdbx_strand_id
1 'polypeptide(L)'
;MLALRRCKTKGHKLTASDILNKETVTKLIHLDEGYHIFRSLRNSPPYLEKIKKDLMAMIRQLGFPTYFVSLSAAGTRWTDLLRILGMLVDNKEYTQEQLQNADWTMNTQGLTQFRSSYMCTIF
;
A
#
# COMPACT_ATOMS: atom_id res chain seq x y z
N MET A 1 19.13 10.65 -5.11
CA MET A 1 19.41 11.18 -6.47
C MET A 1 18.06 11.37 -7.17
N LEU A 2 17.57 12.61 -7.32
CA LEU A 2 16.31 12.91 -8.01
C LEU A 2 16.59 12.92 -9.52
N ALA A 3 16.30 11.82 -10.20
CA ALA A 3 16.39 11.76 -11.66
C ALA A 3 15.07 12.27 -12.26
N LEU A 4 15.13 13.45 -12.89
CA LEU A 4 13.99 14.05 -13.59
C LEU A 4 14.05 13.63 -15.06
N ARG A 5 13.00 12.99 -15.55
CA ARG A 5 12.85 12.72 -16.99
C ARG A 5 12.63 14.06 -17.69
N ARG A 6 13.46 14.38 -18.69
CA ARG A 6 13.33 15.60 -19.49
C ARG A 6 12.02 15.56 -20.30
N CYS A 7 10.98 16.21 -19.78
CA CYS A 7 9.77 16.50 -20.54
C CYS A 7 10.03 17.71 -21.44
N LYS A 8 9.55 17.63 -22.70
CA LYS A 8 9.75 18.67 -23.71
C LYS A 8 8.82 19.85 -23.40
N THR A 9 9.26 20.77 -22.55
CA THR A 9 8.61 22.07 -22.33
C THR A 9 8.42 22.76 -23.68
N LYS A 10 7.25 23.40 -23.90
CA LYS A 10 6.85 24.04 -25.18
C LYS A 10 7.74 25.25 -25.53
N GLY A 11 9.00 25.00 -25.86
CA GLY A 11 9.98 26.02 -26.28
C GLY A 11 10.82 26.67 -25.18
N HIS A 12 10.43 26.55 -23.89
CA HIS A 12 11.19 27.14 -22.79
C HIS A 12 12.29 26.19 -22.30
N LYS A 13 13.56 26.61 -22.37
CA LYS A 13 14.69 25.87 -21.81
C LYS A 13 14.78 26.20 -20.31
N LEU A 14 14.35 25.26 -19.45
CA LEU A 14 14.53 25.39 -18.00
C LEU A 14 16.00 25.13 -17.67
N THR A 15 16.69 26.14 -17.15
CA THR A 15 18.11 26.05 -16.77
C THR A 15 18.23 25.68 -15.29
N ALA A 16 19.34 25.07 -14.87
CA ALA A 16 19.56 24.72 -13.46
C ALA A 16 19.45 25.94 -12.52
N SER A 17 19.85 27.12 -13.01
CA SER A 17 19.70 28.42 -12.33
C SER A 17 18.24 28.77 -12.02
N ASP A 18 17.32 28.41 -12.92
CA ASP A 18 15.90 28.69 -12.78
C ASP A 18 15.24 27.79 -11.72
N ILE A 19 15.85 26.66 -11.38
CA ILE A 19 15.35 25.75 -10.33
C ILE A 19 15.71 26.26 -8.93
N LEU A 20 16.77 27.07 -8.80
CA LEU A 20 17.14 27.69 -7.52
C LEU A 20 16.18 28.82 -7.12
N ASN A 21 15.46 29.42 -8.08
CA ASN A 21 14.51 30.47 -7.79
C ASN A 21 13.17 29.87 -7.30
N LYS A 22 12.71 30.30 -6.13
CA LYS A 22 11.48 29.75 -5.50
C LYS A 22 10.22 30.09 -6.31
N GLU A 23 10.20 31.23 -7.00
CA GLU A 23 9.02 31.67 -7.75
C GLU A 23 8.77 30.84 -9.01
N THR A 24 9.83 30.51 -9.73
CA THR A 24 9.79 29.64 -10.92
C THR A 24 9.43 28.21 -10.54
N VAL A 25 9.97 27.69 -9.42
CA VAL A 25 9.58 26.38 -8.88
C VAL A 25 8.09 26.35 -8.51
N THR A 26 7.58 27.41 -7.88
CA THR A 26 6.17 27.51 -7.51
C THR A 26 5.28 27.53 -8.75
N LYS A 27 5.64 28.32 -9.77
CA LYS A 27 4.96 28.29 -11.08
C LYS A 27 5.02 26.91 -11.72
N LEU A 28 6.15 26.20 -11.66
CA LEU A 28 6.31 24.85 -12.21
C LEU A 28 5.42 23.82 -11.51
N ILE A 29 5.23 23.94 -10.20
CA ILE A 29 4.35 23.07 -9.39
C ILE A 29 2.88 23.30 -9.75
N HIS A 30 2.49 24.54 -10.02
CA HIS A 30 1.11 24.89 -10.41
C HIS A 30 0.80 24.65 -11.90
N LEU A 31 1.82 24.53 -12.74
CA LEU A 31 1.68 24.23 -14.16
C LEU A 31 1.60 22.71 -14.41
N ASP A 32 0.90 22.31 -15.48
CA ASP A 32 0.78 20.91 -15.93
C ASP A 32 2.13 20.20 -16.17
N GLU A 33 3.20 20.98 -16.35
CA GLU A 33 4.56 20.46 -16.49
C GLU A 33 5.04 19.75 -15.22
N GLY A 34 4.75 20.33 -14.04
CA GLY A 34 5.01 19.69 -12.76
C GLY A 34 4.24 18.38 -12.63
N TYR A 35 2.98 18.35 -13.05
CA TYR A 35 2.16 17.12 -13.02
C TYR A 35 2.80 15.97 -13.80
N HIS A 36 3.30 16.24 -15.02
CA HIS A 36 3.95 15.22 -15.85
C HIS A 36 5.27 14.71 -15.25
N ILE A 37 6.08 15.61 -14.69
CA ILE A 37 7.32 15.26 -14.02
C ILE A 37 7.03 14.38 -12.79
N PHE A 38 6.14 14.84 -11.91
CA PHE A 38 5.84 14.16 -10.66
C PHE A 38 5.14 12.82 -10.89
N ARG A 39 4.38 12.64 -11.97
CA ARG A 39 3.78 11.34 -12.33
C ARG A 39 4.83 10.22 -12.48
N SER A 40 6.09 10.55 -12.78
CA SER A 40 7.18 9.57 -12.85
C SER A 40 7.89 9.31 -11.52
N LEU A 41 7.74 10.22 -10.55
CA LEU A 41 8.35 10.12 -9.23
C LEU A 41 7.45 9.29 -8.30
N ARG A 42 7.96 8.16 -7.83
CA ARG A 42 7.25 7.28 -6.88
C ARG A 42 6.93 8.07 -5.59
N ASN A 43 5.73 7.85 -5.05
CA ASN A 43 5.17 8.53 -3.87
C ASN A 43 4.90 10.04 -4.03
N SER A 44 5.00 10.60 -5.23
CA SER A 44 4.50 11.95 -5.47
C SER A 44 2.95 11.97 -5.46
N PRO A 45 2.30 13.11 -5.16
CA PRO A 45 0.85 13.20 -5.22
C PRO A 45 0.26 12.84 -6.60
N PRO A 46 0.82 13.31 -7.74
CA PRO A 46 0.36 12.91 -9.08
C PRO A 46 0.56 11.42 -9.41
N TYR A 47 1.62 10.80 -8.88
CA TYR A 47 1.83 9.35 -9.03
C TYR A 47 0.74 8.56 -8.30
N LEU A 48 0.44 8.91 -7.04
CA LEU A 48 -0.59 8.24 -6.25
C LEU A 48 -1.98 8.43 -6.84
N GLU A 49 -2.28 9.62 -7.37
CA GLU A 49 -3.55 9.88 -8.06
C GLU A 49 -3.72 8.98 -9.30
N LYS A 50 -2.65 8.80 -10.09
CA LYS A 50 -2.63 7.87 -11.23
C LYS A 50 -2.92 6.44 -10.78
N ILE A 51 -2.16 5.94 -9.81
CA ILE A 51 -2.33 4.56 -9.30
C ILE A 51 -3.73 4.34 -8.74
N LYS A 52 -4.30 5.33 -8.05
CA LYS A 52 -5.69 5.27 -7.57
C LYS A 52 -6.69 5.13 -8.72
N LYS A 53 -6.53 5.90 -9.79
CA LYS A 53 -7.39 5.81 -10.99
C LYS A 53 -7.25 4.44 -11.66
N ASP A 54 -6.03 3.95 -11.81
CA ASP A 54 -5.74 2.63 -12.39
C ASP A 54 -6.35 1.51 -11.54
N LEU A 55 -6.24 1.57 -10.21
CA LEU A 55 -6.89 0.65 -9.27
C LEU A 55 -8.42 0.66 -9.43
N MET A 56 -9.03 1.85 -9.48
CA MET A 56 -10.47 1.99 -9.68
C MET A 56 -10.95 1.50 -11.05
N ALA A 57 -10.09 1.57 -12.08
CA ALA A 57 -10.37 0.98 -13.38
C ALA A 57 -10.28 -0.55 -13.34
N MET A 58 -9.24 -1.08 -12.70
CA MET A 58 -9.09 -2.53 -12.49
C MET A 58 -10.26 -3.12 -11.70
N ILE A 59 -10.71 -2.47 -10.63
CA ILE A 59 -11.87 -2.90 -9.84
C ILE A 59 -13.14 -2.98 -10.71
N ARG A 60 -13.32 -2.03 -11.64
CA ARG A 60 -14.49 -2.04 -12.55
C ARG A 60 -14.39 -3.13 -13.63
N GLN A 61 -13.19 -3.41 -14.14
CA GLN A 61 -13.00 -4.33 -15.26
C GLN A 61 -12.86 -5.79 -14.82
N LEU A 62 -12.08 -6.02 -13.76
CA LEU A 62 -11.73 -7.36 -13.28
C LEU A 62 -12.61 -7.81 -12.09
N GLY A 63 -13.38 -6.88 -11.50
CA GLY A 63 -14.14 -7.12 -10.30
C GLY A 63 -13.33 -6.86 -9.02
N PHE A 64 -13.85 -7.31 -7.89
CA PHE A 64 -13.22 -7.05 -6.59
C PHE A 64 -11.83 -7.70 -6.51
N PRO A 65 -10.79 -6.98 -6.08
CA PRO A 65 -9.44 -7.52 -6.00
C PRO A 65 -9.44 -8.64 -4.97
N THR A 66 -9.14 -9.86 -5.43
CA THR A 66 -9.00 -11.01 -4.53
C THR A 66 -7.60 -10.97 -3.94
N TYR A 67 -7.50 -10.66 -2.64
CA TYR A 67 -6.24 -10.70 -1.91
C TYR A 67 -5.91 -12.15 -1.55
N PHE A 68 -4.73 -12.62 -1.97
CA PHE A 68 -4.16 -13.88 -1.52
C PHE A 68 -3.10 -13.58 -0.47
N VAL A 69 -3.32 -14.04 0.76
CA VAL A 69 -2.35 -13.92 1.85
C VAL A 69 -2.02 -15.31 2.37
N SER A 70 -0.76 -15.70 2.27
CA SER A 70 -0.25 -16.92 2.90
C SER A 70 0.19 -16.58 4.32
N LEU A 71 -0.63 -16.89 5.32
CA LEU A 71 -0.27 -16.78 6.73
C LEU A 71 0.41 -18.08 7.20
N SER A 72 1.59 -17.97 7.79
CA SER A 72 2.29 -19.11 8.40
C SER A 72 2.09 -19.10 9.91
N ALA A 73 1.90 -20.29 10.50
CA ALA A 73 1.79 -20.47 11.95
C ALA A 73 3.07 -20.10 12.71
N ALA A 74 4.21 -19.96 12.03
CA ALA A 74 5.46 -19.47 12.60
C ALA A 74 5.45 -17.96 12.94
N GLY A 75 4.36 -17.24 12.62
CA GLY A 75 4.16 -15.82 12.93
C GLY A 75 3.87 -15.51 14.40
N THR A 76 4.34 -16.33 15.35
CA THR A 76 4.12 -16.20 16.82
C THR A 76 4.54 -14.84 17.40
N ARG A 77 5.40 -14.09 16.69
CA ARG A 77 5.84 -12.76 17.12
C ARG A 77 4.81 -11.64 16.89
N TRP A 78 3.76 -11.89 16.10
CA TRP A 78 2.75 -10.88 15.76
C TRP A 78 1.55 -11.01 16.68
N THR A 79 1.74 -10.69 17.97
CA THR A 79 0.68 -10.81 18.99
C THR A 79 -0.53 -9.93 18.68
N ASP A 80 -0.35 -8.77 18.06
CA ASP A 80 -1.46 -7.92 17.61
C ASP A 80 -2.32 -8.59 16.53
N LEU A 81 -1.69 -9.33 15.61
CA LEU A 81 -2.42 -10.09 14.60
C LEU A 81 -3.24 -11.22 15.24
N LEU A 82 -2.64 -11.95 16.19
CA LEU A 82 -3.32 -13.03 16.91
C LEU A 82 -4.48 -12.50 17.75
N ARG A 83 -4.35 -11.32 18.36
CA ARG A 83 -5.45 -10.65 19.07
C ARG A 83 -6.61 -10.31 18.15
N ILE A 84 -6.31 -9.74 16.97
CA ILE A 84 -7.35 -9.41 15.97
C ILE A 84 -8.02 -10.69 15.45
N LEU A 85 -7.25 -11.74 15.17
CA LEU A 85 -7.77 -13.03 14.75
C LEU A 85 -8.65 -13.67 15.83
N GLY A 86 -8.22 -13.63 17.09
CA GLY A 86 -8.99 -14.14 18.22
C GLY A 86 -10.31 -13.40 18.44
N MET A 87 -10.33 -12.09 18.24
CA MET A 87 -11.58 -11.33 18.24
C MET A 87 -12.47 -11.69 17.05
N LEU A 88 -11.88 -11.88 15.86
CA LEU A 88 -12.64 -12.11 14.64
C LEU A 88 -13.22 -13.53 14.54
N VAL A 89 -12.46 -14.54 14.96
CA VAL A 89 -12.82 -15.96 14.87
C VAL A 89 -13.51 -16.42 16.15
N ASP A 90 -12.91 -16.17 17.31
CA ASP A 90 -13.35 -16.71 18.60
C ASP A 90 -14.19 -15.72 19.43
N ASN A 91 -14.31 -14.45 18.99
CA ASN A 91 -14.90 -13.36 19.78
C ASN A 91 -14.33 -13.25 21.21
N LYS A 92 -13.03 -13.55 21.36
CA LYS A 92 -12.31 -13.49 22.65
C LYS A 92 -11.20 -12.46 22.61
N GLU A 93 -11.13 -11.65 23.66
CA GLU A 93 -10.00 -10.75 23.88
C GLU A 93 -8.89 -11.50 24.59
N TYR A 94 -7.80 -11.75 23.86
CA TYR A 94 -6.59 -12.33 24.43
C TYR A 94 -5.67 -11.23 24.96
N THR A 95 -5.20 -11.39 26.20
CA THR A 95 -4.17 -10.52 26.78
C THR A 95 -2.81 -10.81 26.13
N GLN A 96 -1.96 -9.79 26.00
CA GLN A 96 -0.62 -9.93 25.38
C GLN A 96 0.23 -11.03 26.04
N GLU A 97 0.11 -11.20 27.35
CA GLU A 97 0.81 -12.24 28.11
C GLU A 97 0.35 -13.67 27.76
N GLN A 98 -0.94 -13.84 27.50
CA GLN A 98 -1.50 -15.12 27.08
C GLN A 98 -1.06 -15.49 25.66
N LEU A 99 -0.90 -14.48 24.78
CA LEU A 99 -0.46 -14.68 23.41
C LEU A 99 1.04 -14.95 23.29
N GLN A 100 1.86 -14.36 24.15
CA GLN A 100 3.31 -14.64 24.18
C GLN A 100 3.63 -16.06 24.66
N ASN A 101 2.80 -16.59 25.55
CA ASN A 101 2.94 -17.96 26.07
C ASN A 101 2.10 -18.99 25.30
N ALA A 102 1.39 -18.57 24.24
CA ALA A 102 0.51 -19.46 23.49
C ALA A 102 1.31 -20.52 22.73
N ASP A 103 0.82 -21.76 22.79
CA ASP A 103 1.40 -22.86 22.04
C ASP A 103 1.18 -22.71 20.52
N TRP A 104 2.10 -23.20 19.72
CA TRP A 104 2.07 -23.09 18.26
C TRP A 104 0.84 -23.80 17.65
N THR A 105 0.31 -24.81 18.34
CA THR A 105 -0.89 -25.54 17.91
C THR A 105 -2.13 -24.64 17.91
N MET A 106 -2.30 -23.80 18.93
CA MET A 106 -3.39 -22.83 19.04
C MET A 106 -3.35 -21.82 17.88
N ASN A 107 -2.15 -21.32 17.55
CA ASN A 107 -1.97 -20.38 16.44
C ASN A 107 -2.29 -21.03 15.09
N THR A 108 -1.89 -22.28 14.90
CA THR A 108 -2.20 -23.05 13.69
C THR A 108 -3.72 -23.26 13.55
N GLN A 109 -4.40 -23.61 14.64
CA GLN A 109 -5.85 -23.80 14.66
C GLN A 109 -6.60 -22.51 14.33
N GLY A 110 -6.26 -21.39 14.98
CA GLY A 110 -6.88 -20.08 14.70
C GLY A 110 -6.70 -19.64 13.24
N LEU A 111 -5.52 -19.87 12.66
CA LEU A 111 -5.27 -19.58 11.24
C LEU A 111 -6.06 -20.50 10.30
N THR A 112 -6.20 -21.79 10.62
CA THR A 112 -7.02 -22.71 9.81
C THR A 112 -8.50 -22.35 9.85
N GLN A 113 -9.02 -21.93 11.01
CA GLN A 113 -10.41 -21.47 11.14
C GLN A 113 -10.63 -20.16 10.39
N PHE A 114 -9.71 -19.19 10.50
CA PHE A 114 -9.76 -17.97 9.72
C PHE A 114 -9.77 -18.25 8.21
N ARG A 115 -8.91 -19.17 7.76
CA ARG A 115 -8.90 -19.62 6.35
C ARG A 115 -10.24 -20.21 5.94
N SER A 116 -10.85 -21.06 6.77
CA SER A 116 -12.13 -21.68 6.45
C SER A 116 -13.30 -20.69 6.39
N SER A 117 -13.30 -19.67 7.26
CA SER A 117 -14.43 -18.74 7.40
C SER A 117 -14.34 -17.53 6.48
N TYR A 118 -13.14 -17.05 6.16
CA TYR A 118 -12.96 -15.75 5.49
C TYR A 118 -12.10 -15.79 4.22
N MET A 119 -11.36 -16.88 3.98
CA MET A 119 -10.72 -17.06 2.69
C MET A 119 -11.60 -17.92 1.80
N CYS A 120 -12.01 -17.34 0.66
CA CYS A 120 -12.64 -18.10 -0.41
C CYS A 120 -11.71 -19.26 -0.77
N THR A 121 -12.18 -20.49 -0.59
CA THR A 121 -11.50 -21.71 -1.00
C THR A 121 -11.47 -21.71 -2.52
N ILE A 122 -10.43 -21.09 -3.10
CA ILE A 122 -10.09 -21.38 -4.48
C ILE A 122 -9.41 -22.75 -4.44
N PHE A 123 -10.12 -23.71 -5.01
CA PHE A 123 -9.81 -25.13 -5.23
C PHE A 123 -8.41 -25.61 -4.85
#